data_AF-A0A1Z8SPU3-F1
#
_entry.id   AF-A0A1Z8SPU3-F1
#
_cell.length_a   1.000
_cell.length_b   1.000
_cell.length_c   1.000
_cell.angle_alpha   90.00
_cell.angle_beta   90.00
_cell.angle_gamma   90.00
#
_symmetry.space_group_name_H-M   'P 1'
#
loop_
_entity.id
_entity.type
_entity.pdbx_description
1 polymer ?
#
loop_
_entity_poly.entity_id
_entity_poly.type
_entity_poly.pdbx_seq_one_letter_code
_entity_poly.pdbx_strand_id
1 'polypeptide(L)'
;MPKTSKDYLPKQIKVGHFLIDIQLIDGTVSLNIAEQQGCFVARDQVIYLDKEIMTGQPDRAINLIIHELMHAIYYQYNLSHQSSEEDVVNAMSNGITELLTRTDLLTWIKHKLKEA
;
A
#
# COMPACT_ATOMS: atom_id res chain seq x y z
N MET A 1 18.94 12.82 15.83
CA MET A 1 19.24 11.79 14.81
C MET A 1 18.43 12.11 13.56
N PRO A 2 18.97 11.95 12.34
CA PRO A 2 18.19 12.08 11.12
C PRO A 2 17.10 10.98 11.08
N LYS A 3 15.89 11.33 10.65
CA LYS A 3 14.75 10.39 10.52
C LYS A 3 14.97 9.45 9.31
N THR A 4 14.58 8.19 9.45
CA THR A 4 14.69 7.11 8.44
C THR A 4 13.38 6.87 7.71
N SER A 5 13.34 6.19 6.55
CA SER A 5 12.06 5.89 5.85
C SER A 5 11.07 5.11 6.71
N LYS A 6 11.56 4.27 7.63
CA LYS A 6 10.73 3.55 8.59
C LYS A 6 9.97 4.49 9.53
N ASP A 7 10.56 5.63 9.86
CA ASP A 7 9.91 6.67 10.70
C ASP A 7 8.82 7.43 9.93
N TYR A 8 8.83 7.34 8.61
CA TYR A 8 7.87 8.00 7.72
C TYR A 8 6.82 7.07 7.13
N LEU A 9 6.95 5.74 7.32
CA LEU A 9 5.94 4.81 6.82
C LEU A 9 4.61 5.13 7.52
N PRO A 10 3.57 5.54 6.78
CA PRO A 10 2.30 5.88 7.39
C PRO A 10 1.72 4.64 8.08
N LYS A 11 1.40 4.76 9.36
CA LYS A 11 0.70 3.70 10.11
C LYS A 11 -0.73 3.53 9.66
N GLN A 12 -1.31 4.60 9.12
CA GLN A 12 -2.66 4.64 8.60
C GLN A 12 -2.68 5.44 7.31
N ILE A 13 -3.40 4.94 6.31
CA ILE A 13 -3.62 5.62 5.04
C ILE A 13 -5.13 5.74 4.84
N LYS A 14 -5.61 6.94 4.55
CA LYS A 14 -7.01 7.19 4.24
C LYS A 14 -7.23 7.13 2.72
N VAL A 15 -8.23 6.38 2.30
CA VAL A 15 -8.70 6.33 0.90
C VAL A 15 -10.23 6.46 0.90
N GLY A 16 -10.74 7.56 0.36
CA GLY A 16 -12.12 8.02 0.53
C GLY A 16 -12.60 7.99 1.98
N HIS A 17 -13.49 7.04 2.30
CA HIS A 17 -14.04 6.88 3.65
C HIS A 17 -13.35 5.78 4.48
N PHE A 18 -12.48 4.99 3.86
CA PHE A 18 -11.74 3.94 4.54
C PHE A 18 -10.48 4.50 5.19
N LEU A 19 -10.22 4.07 6.42
CA LEU A 19 -8.96 4.29 7.12
C LEU A 19 -8.27 2.94 7.20
N ILE A 20 -7.17 2.79 6.46
CA ILE A 20 -6.47 1.52 6.29
C ILE A 20 -5.27 1.50 7.22
N ASP A 21 -5.20 0.51 8.10
CA ASP A 21 -4.05 0.27 8.97
C ASP A 21 -2.92 -0.42 8.20
N ILE A 22 -1.69 0.04 8.36
CA ILE A 22 -0.50 -0.56 7.76
C ILE A 22 0.26 -1.33 8.83
N GLN A 23 0.43 -2.63 8.63
CA GLN A 23 1.13 -3.52 9.56
C GLN A 23 2.27 -4.25 8.87
N LEU A 24 3.46 -4.20 9.48
CA LEU A 24 4.62 -4.98 9.03
C LEU A 24 4.60 -6.34 9.71
N ILE A 25 4.67 -7.40 8.93
CA ILE A 25 4.74 -8.78 9.41
C ILE A 25 6.12 -9.39 9.09
N ASP A 26 6.59 -10.28 9.97
CA ASP A 26 7.87 -10.97 9.73
C ASP A 26 7.73 -11.96 8.56
N GLY A 27 8.73 -11.98 7.67
CA GLY A 27 8.62 -12.68 6.38
C GLY A 27 8.49 -14.19 6.45
N THR A 28 8.86 -14.80 7.58
CA THR A 28 8.59 -16.21 7.87
C THR A 28 7.09 -16.50 8.03
N VAL A 29 6.28 -15.53 8.47
CA VAL A 29 4.82 -15.68 8.53
C VAL A 29 4.22 -15.45 7.14
N SER A 30 4.72 -14.45 6.40
CA SER A 30 4.29 -14.12 5.03
C SER A 30 4.51 -15.26 4.04
N LEU A 31 5.69 -15.89 4.04
CA LEU A 31 6.04 -16.98 3.12
C LEU A 31 5.25 -18.26 3.40
N ASN A 32 4.98 -18.57 4.68
CA ASN A 32 4.27 -19.79 5.08
C ASN A 32 2.74 -19.67 4.92
N ILE A 33 2.22 -18.48 4.67
CA ILE A 33 0.81 -18.23 4.39
C ILE A 33 0.69 -17.72 2.95
N ALA A 34 0.62 -18.68 2.02
CA ALA A 34 0.29 -18.48 0.60
C ALA A 34 1.31 -17.69 -0.26
N GLU A 35 2.60 -17.68 0.10
CA GLU A 35 3.67 -16.97 -0.64
C GLU A 35 3.39 -15.47 -0.84
N GLN A 36 2.54 -14.88 0.01
CA GLN A 36 2.10 -13.51 -0.14
C GLN A 36 3.14 -12.54 0.43
N GLN A 37 3.64 -11.63 -0.41
CA GLN A 37 4.54 -10.55 0.00
C GLN A 37 3.80 -9.42 0.72
N GLY A 38 2.49 -9.33 0.49
CA GLY A 38 1.57 -8.39 1.12
C GLY A 38 0.14 -8.91 1.01
N CYS A 39 -0.75 -8.32 1.80
CA CYS A 39 -2.17 -8.69 1.79
C CYS A 39 -3.04 -7.53 2.27
N PHE A 40 -3.94 -7.07 1.40
CA PHE A 40 -5.07 -6.24 1.80
C PHE A 40 -6.26 -7.08 2.30
N VAL A 41 -6.62 -6.89 3.57
CA VAL A 41 -7.78 -7.51 4.21
C VAL A 41 -8.93 -6.51 4.30
N ALA A 42 -9.79 -6.53 3.28
CA ALA A 42 -10.88 -5.57 3.12
C ALA A 42 -11.87 -5.53 4.28
N ARG A 43 -12.12 -6.66 4.95
CA ARG A 43 -13.05 -6.69 6.09
C ARG A 43 -12.56 -5.83 7.25
N ASP A 44 -11.27 -5.90 7.53
CA ASP A 44 -10.65 -5.29 8.69
C ASP A 44 -9.95 -3.96 8.35
N GLN A 45 -9.89 -3.63 7.05
CA GLN A 45 -9.18 -2.45 6.52
C GLN A 45 -7.71 -2.43 6.97
N VAL A 46 -7.05 -3.58 6.83
CA VAL A 46 -5.63 -3.74 7.18
C VAL A 46 -4.85 -4.14 5.94
N ILE A 47 -3.70 -3.53 5.73
CA ILE A 47 -2.67 -4.01 4.81
C ILE A 47 -1.52 -4.58 5.62
N TYR A 48 -1.25 -5.87 5.40
CA TYR A 48 -0.05 -6.53 5.89
C TYR A 48 1.05 -6.45 4.82
N LEU A 49 2.26 -6.09 5.22
CA LEU A 49 3.42 -5.98 4.33
C LEU A 49 4.59 -6.77 4.91
N ASP A 50 5.29 -7.51 4.07
CA ASP A 50 6.52 -8.19 4.45
C ASP A 50 7.59 -7.18 4.87
N LYS A 51 8.04 -7.30 6.12
CA LYS A 51 9.02 -6.39 6.72
C LYS A 51 10.40 -6.43 6.06
N GLU A 52 10.83 -7.59 5.55
CA GLU A 52 12.11 -7.72 4.86
C GLU A 52 12.08 -6.98 3.52
N ILE A 53 10.97 -7.09 2.78
CA ILE A 53 10.76 -6.33 1.55
C ILE A 53 10.68 -4.83 1.84
N MET A 54 9.91 -4.43 2.85
CA MET A 54 9.72 -3.02 3.20
C MET A 54 11.00 -2.32 3.70
N THR A 55 11.94 -3.09 4.27
CA THR A 55 13.24 -2.57 4.72
C THR A 55 14.34 -2.71 3.68
N GLY A 56 14.15 -3.54 2.65
CA GLY A 56 15.09 -3.79 1.57
C GLY A 56 15.10 -2.72 0.47
N GLN A 57 15.25 -3.18 -0.78
CA GLN A 57 15.38 -2.32 -1.97
C GLN A 57 14.19 -1.35 -2.09
N PRO A 58 14.44 -0.04 -2.24
CA PRO A 58 13.38 0.98 -2.31
C PRO A 58 12.26 0.67 -3.31
N ASP A 59 12.61 0.28 -4.54
CA ASP A 59 11.63 0.03 -5.60
C ASP A 59 10.68 -1.12 -5.26
N ARG A 60 11.19 -2.16 -4.58
CA ARG A 60 10.38 -3.31 -4.15
C ARG A 60 9.42 -2.93 -3.04
N ALA A 61 9.89 -2.19 -2.04
CA ALA A 61 9.05 -1.70 -0.95
C ALA A 61 7.93 -0.77 -1.46
N ILE A 62 8.28 0.14 -2.37
CA ILE A 62 7.33 1.08 -2.98
C ILE A 62 6.30 0.33 -3.83
N ASN A 63 6.75 -0.62 -4.65
CA ASN A 63 5.86 -1.42 -5.48
C ASN A 63 4.87 -2.23 -4.63
N LEU A 64 5.34 -2.88 -3.56
CA LEU A 64 4.51 -3.70 -2.69
C LEU A 64 3.38 -2.91 -2.03
N ILE A 65 3.69 -1.78 -1.39
CA ILE A 65 2.64 -0.98 -0.75
C ILE A 65 1.66 -0.39 -1.77
N ILE A 66 2.15 0.04 -2.95
CA ILE A 66 1.27 0.54 -4.02
C ILE A 66 0.33 -0.58 -4.49
N HIS A 67 0.84 -1.79 -4.68
CA HIS A 67 0.05 -2.95 -5.10
C HIS A 67 -1.11 -3.22 -4.13
N GLU A 68 -0.84 -3.30 -2.83
CA GLU A 68 -1.90 -3.54 -1.84
C GLU A 68 -2.89 -2.37 -1.74
N LEU A 69 -2.43 -1.13 -1.92
CA LEU A 69 -3.31 0.03 -2.01
C LEU A 69 -4.19 0.00 -3.27
N MET A 70 -3.72 -0.59 -4.38
CA MET A 70 -4.56 -0.80 -5.56
C MET A 70 -5.67 -1.81 -5.29
N HIS A 71 -5.41 -2.87 -4.53
CA HIS A 71 -6.45 -3.78 -4.05
C HIS A 71 -7.48 -3.05 -3.18
N ALA A 72 -7.04 -2.13 -2.31
CA ALA A 72 -7.94 -1.31 -1.52
C ALA A 72 -8.82 -0.38 -2.36
N ILE A 73 -8.25 0.30 -3.36
CA ILE A 73 -9.02 1.13 -4.30
C ILE A 73 -10.02 0.27 -5.09
N TYR A 74 -9.57 -0.87 -5.61
CA TYR A 74 -10.42 -1.79 -6.36
C TYR A 74 -11.64 -2.23 -5.55
N TYR A 75 -11.42 -2.58 -4.28
CA TYR A 75 -12.49 -2.92 -3.35
C TYR A 75 -13.41 -1.73 -3.05
N GLN A 76 -12.84 -0.56 -2.73
CA GLN A 76 -13.60 0.63 -2.35
C GLN A 76 -14.54 1.11 -3.45
N TYR A 77 -14.11 1.03 -4.71
CA TYR A 77 -14.93 1.39 -5.87
C TYR A 77 -15.84 0.25 -6.33
N ASN A 78 -15.91 -0.85 -5.56
CA ASN A 78 -16.73 -2.03 -5.86
C ASN A 78 -16.45 -2.57 -7.27
N LEU A 79 -15.18 -2.56 -7.68
CA LEU A 79 -14.76 -3.09 -8.96
C LEU A 79 -14.82 -4.62 -8.94
N SER A 80 -15.00 -5.19 -10.12
CA SER A 80 -15.02 -6.64 -10.31
C SER A 80 -14.49 -7.01 -11.69
N HIS A 81 -14.42 -8.30 -12.00
CA HIS A 81 -14.07 -8.80 -13.33
C HIS A 81 -15.09 -8.37 -14.42
N GLN A 82 -16.23 -7.82 -14.02
CA GLN A 82 -17.27 -7.30 -14.93
C GLN A 82 -17.16 -5.78 -15.14
N SER A 83 -16.30 -5.09 -14.38
CA SER A 83 -16.06 -3.66 -14.55
C SER A 83 -15.41 -3.40 -15.90
N SER A 84 -15.84 -2.33 -16.57
CA SER A 84 -15.23 -1.92 -17.83
C SER A 84 -13.83 -1.35 -17.61
N GLU A 85 -13.04 -1.26 -18.68
CA GLU A 85 -11.73 -0.58 -18.63
C GLU A 85 -11.86 0.84 -18.06
N GLU A 86 -12.86 1.60 -18.52
CA GLU A 86 -13.10 2.98 -18.07
C GLU A 86 -13.40 3.05 -16.56
N ASP A 87 -14.21 2.12 -16.04
CA ASP A 87 -14.48 2.05 -14.60
C ASP A 87 -13.20 1.83 -13.80
N VAL A 88 -12.33 0.91 -14.28
CA VAL A 88 -11.07 0.58 -13.63
C VAL A 88 -10.11 1.77 -13.68
N VAL A 89 -9.88 2.37 -14.84
CA VAL A 89 -8.92 3.49 -14.96
C VAL A 89 -9.42 4.74 -14.23
N ASN A 90 -10.73 4.97 -14.19
CA ASN A 90 -11.30 6.08 -13.43
C ASN A 90 -11.14 5.85 -11.91
N ALA A 91 -11.43 4.65 -11.41
CA ALA A 91 -11.22 4.32 -10.00
C ALA A 91 -9.74 4.43 -9.60
N MET A 92 -8.83 3.86 -10.40
CA MET A 92 -7.40 3.88 -10.11
C MET A 92 -6.83 5.29 -10.19
N SER A 93 -7.17 6.09 -11.20
CA SER A 93 -6.70 7.47 -11.31
C SER A 93 -7.18 8.34 -10.14
N ASN A 94 -8.45 8.22 -9.73
CA ASN A 94 -8.99 8.94 -8.58
C ASN A 94 -8.31 8.50 -7.26
N GLY A 95 -8.22 7.19 -7.03
CA GLY A 95 -7.63 6.64 -5.82
C GLY A 95 -6.13 6.96 -5.69
N ILE A 96 -5.36 6.79 -6.77
CA ILE A 96 -3.93 7.17 -6.80
C ILE A 96 -3.75 8.66 -6.55
N THR A 97 -4.58 9.51 -7.17
CA THR A 97 -4.53 10.96 -6.94
C THR A 97 -4.76 11.28 -5.47
N GLU A 98 -5.76 10.66 -4.84
CA GLU A 98 -6.01 10.84 -3.40
C GLU A 98 -4.81 10.38 -2.55
N LEU A 99 -4.28 9.18 -2.81
CA LEU A 99 -3.12 8.65 -2.11
C LEU A 99 -1.92 9.59 -2.17
N LEU A 100 -1.59 10.11 -3.36
CA LEU A 100 -0.40 10.93 -3.56
C LEU A 100 -0.56 12.38 -3.09
N THR A 101 -1.79 12.89 -2.98
CA THR A 101 -2.04 14.31 -2.67
C THR A 101 -2.63 14.56 -1.29
N ARG A 102 -3.23 13.54 -0.65
CA ARG A 102 -3.95 13.69 0.62
C ARG A 102 -3.43 12.79 1.74
N THR A 103 -2.34 12.06 1.50
CA THR A 103 -1.72 11.18 2.50
C THR A 103 -0.21 11.39 2.54
N ASP A 104 0.44 10.83 3.55
CA ASP A 104 1.90 10.87 3.68
C ASP A 104 2.62 9.89 2.75
N LEU A 105 1.89 9.14 1.90
CA LEU A 105 2.48 8.15 0.99
C LEU A 105 3.54 8.77 0.07
N LEU A 106 3.27 9.90 -0.56
CA LEU A 106 4.23 10.55 -1.45
C LEU A 106 5.48 11.02 -0.69
N THR A 107 5.31 11.49 0.54
CA THR A 107 6.42 11.86 1.43
C THR A 107 7.27 10.64 1.73
N TRP A 108 6.65 9.53 2.12
CA TRP A 108 7.34 8.27 2.37
C TRP A 108 8.09 7.75 1.13
N ILE A 109 7.46 7.73 -0.05
CA ILE A 109 8.10 7.32 -1.32
C ILE A 109 9.36 8.15 -1.58
N LYS A 110 9.26 9.48 -1.46
CA LYS A 110 10.40 10.38 -1.66
C LYS A 110 11.53 10.14 -0.65
N HIS A 111 11.20 9.75 0.58
CA HIS A 111 12.21 9.37 1.58
C HIS A 111 12.83 8.02 1.25
N LYS A 112 12.03 7.03 0.87
CA LYS A 112 12.49 5.68 0.53
C LYS A 112 13.45 5.70 -0.66
N LEU A 113 13.15 6.49 -1.69
CA LEU A 113 14.02 6.66 -2.87
C LEU A 113 15.38 7.32 -2.57
N LYS A 114 15.52 8.06 -1.45
CA LYS A 114 16.81 8.63 -1.03
C LYS A 114 17.68 7.64 -0.26
N GLU A 115 17.16 6.46 0.06
CA GLU A 115 17.91 5.36 0.67
C GLU A 115 18.60 4.46 -0.36
N ALA A 116 18.28 4.65 -1.66
CA ALA A 116 18.98 4.03 -2.79
C ALA A 116 20.36 4.67 -3.00
#